data_AF-A0A7K7CJA2-F1
#
_entry.id   AF-A0A7K7CJA2-F1
#
_cell.length_a   1.000
_cell.length_b   1.000
_cell.length_c   1.000
_cell.angle_alpha   90.00
_cell.angle_beta   90.00
_cell.angle_gamma   90.00
#
_symmetry.space_group_name_H-M   'P 1'
#
loop_
_entity.id
_entity.type
_entity.pdbx_description
1 polymer ?
#
loop_
_entity_poly.entity_id
_entity_poly.type
_entity_poly.pdbx_seq_one_letter_code
_entity_poly.pdbx_strand_id
1 'polypeptide(L)'
;GSSNACEKTSFAFLRQELPVRLSNIMKEINLLPDRVLRTPSVQLVQSWYVQSLLDIMEFHDRDPEDQATLGQAALVSPRVSPKCPHPPGATGLCSGFSQHRQLPGNPGLDWGCARTGCPQRCRCPLGRFTNALVTIRNRHNDVVPTMAQGVIEYKETYGDDPVSNQNIQYFLDRFYLSRISIRMLINQHSLGSGLPPPMPLSPPASNSEQPVSIVYVPSHLYHMLFELFKNAMRATVESHENSPRLPAIKVMVALGQEDLSIRMNDRGMGVPLRKIERLFSYMYSTAPTPQLGSGGAPL
;
A
#
# COMPACT_ATOMS: atom_id res chain seq x y z
N GLY A 1 0.37 -25.66 18.93
CA GLY A 1 -1.01 -25.45 19.41
C GLY A 1 -1.61 -24.11 19.01
N SER A 2 -0.90 -22.98 19.19
CA SER A 2 -1.48 -21.62 19.11
C SER A 2 -1.66 -21.03 17.69
N SER A 3 -0.80 -21.36 16.71
CA SER A 3 -0.82 -20.72 15.39
C SER A 3 -2.11 -20.99 14.58
N ASN A 4 -2.61 -22.22 14.58
CA ASN A 4 -3.80 -22.60 13.81
C ASN A 4 -5.10 -21.99 14.37
N ALA A 5 -5.19 -21.70 15.68
CA ALA A 5 -6.38 -21.09 16.26
C ALA A 5 -6.53 -19.61 15.83
N CYS A 6 -5.42 -18.92 15.63
CA CYS A 6 -5.41 -17.53 15.20
C CYS A 6 -5.75 -17.37 13.70
N GLU A 7 -5.30 -18.30 12.86
CA GLU A 7 -5.62 -18.29 11.42
C GLU A 7 -7.10 -18.61 11.16
N LYS A 8 -7.66 -19.59 11.86
CA LYS A 8 -9.09 -19.96 11.76
C LYS A 8 -10.02 -18.82 12.17
N THR A 9 -9.71 -18.15 13.27
CA THR A 9 -10.48 -17.00 13.75
C THR A 9 -10.37 -15.82 12.78
N SER A 10 -9.18 -15.57 12.24
CA SER A 10 -8.96 -14.56 11.20
C SER A 10 -9.72 -14.87 9.90
N PHE A 11 -9.72 -16.13 9.46
CA PHE A 11 -10.51 -16.60 8.31
C PHE A 11 -12.01 -16.40 8.55
N ALA A 12 -12.52 -16.87 9.69
CA ALA A 12 -13.94 -16.78 10.03
C ALA A 12 -14.44 -15.32 10.07
N PHE A 13 -13.60 -14.40 10.54
CA PHE A 13 -13.87 -12.97 10.50
C PHE A 13 -13.83 -12.42 9.07
N LEU A 14 -12.75 -12.66 8.31
CA LEU A 14 -12.54 -12.05 7.00
C LEU A 14 -13.52 -12.53 5.93
N ARG A 15 -13.95 -13.80 5.98
CA ARG A 15 -14.97 -14.33 5.04
C ARG A 15 -16.34 -13.63 5.20
N GLN A 16 -16.60 -13.01 6.35
CA GLN A 16 -17.82 -12.23 6.61
C GLN A 16 -17.59 -10.73 6.39
N GLU A 17 -16.48 -10.21 6.88
CA GLU A 17 -16.20 -8.77 6.87
C GLU A 17 -15.83 -8.24 5.47
N LEU A 18 -15.04 -8.98 4.69
CA LEU A 18 -14.59 -8.52 3.36
C LEU A 18 -15.75 -8.35 2.37
N PRO A 19 -16.71 -9.30 2.24
CA PRO A 19 -17.87 -9.09 1.37
C PRO A 19 -18.68 -7.85 1.73
N VAL A 20 -18.86 -7.57 3.03
CA VAL A 20 -19.59 -6.38 3.51
C VAL A 20 -18.88 -5.11 3.05
N ARG A 21 -17.56 -5.02 3.24
CA ARG A 21 -16.78 -3.84 2.86
C ARG A 21 -16.70 -3.64 1.34
N LEU A 22 -16.50 -4.71 0.58
CA LEU A 22 -16.50 -4.67 -0.89
C LEU A 22 -17.88 -4.22 -1.42
N SER A 23 -18.97 -4.75 -0.85
CA SER A 23 -20.33 -4.36 -1.21
C SER A 23 -20.61 -2.89 -0.90
N ASN A 24 -20.16 -2.40 0.26
CA ASN A 24 -20.31 -0.99 0.62
C ASN A 24 -19.55 -0.08 -0.34
N ILE A 25 -18.31 -0.42 -0.71
CA ILE A 25 -17.56 0.32 -1.73
C ILE A 25 -18.32 0.33 -3.06
N MET A 26 -18.81 -0.83 -3.53
CA MET A 26 -19.56 -0.90 -4.78
C MET A 26 -20.82 -0.01 -4.75
N LYS A 27 -21.55 0.00 -3.63
CA LYS A 27 -22.68 0.91 -3.44
C LYS A 27 -22.26 2.37 -3.47
N GLU A 28 -21.16 2.72 -2.83
CA GLU A 28 -20.64 4.09 -2.84
C GLU A 28 -20.20 4.53 -4.25
N ILE A 29 -19.58 3.65 -5.04
CA ILE A 29 -19.23 3.95 -6.43
C ILE A 29 -20.50 4.29 -7.21
N ASN A 30 -21.58 3.53 -7.03
CA ASN A 30 -22.86 3.76 -7.72
C ASN A 30 -23.57 5.07 -7.30
N LEU A 31 -23.07 5.78 -6.28
CA LEU A 31 -23.56 7.12 -5.92
C LEU A 31 -22.80 8.26 -6.64
N LEU A 32 -21.76 7.93 -7.40
CA LEU A 32 -21.10 8.91 -8.26
C LEU A 32 -22.04 9.45 -9.33
N PRO A 33 -21.81 10.68 -9.82
CA PRO A 33 -22.55 11.20 -10.97
C PRO A 33 -22.45 10.26 -12.18
N ASP A 34 -23.54 10.06 -12.90
CA ASP A 34 -23.60 9.18 -14.09
C ASP A 34 -22.49 9.45 -15.11
N ARG A 35 -22.08 10.72 -15.24
CA ARG A 35 -21.00 11.13 -16.13
C ARG A 35 -19.65 10.55 -15.73
N VAL A 36 -19.38 10.44 -14.44
CA VAL A 36 -18.16 9.81 -13.89
C VAL A 36 -18.28 8.29 -13.95
N LEU A 37 -19.46 7.73 -13.66
CA LEU A 37 -19.71 6.28 -13.76
C LEU A 37 -19.52 5.71 -15.16
N ARG A 38 -19.75 6.53 -16.20
CA ARG A 38 -19.58 6.13 -17.61
C ARG A 38 -18.13 6.15 -18.09
N THR A 39 -17.19 6.64 -17.29
CA THR A 39 -15.79 6.67 -17.72
C THR A 39 -15.20 5.25 -17.70
N PRO A 40 -14.45 4.83 -18.73
CA PRO A 40 -13.96 3.46 -18.86
C PRO A 40 -13.09 3.05 -17.67
N SER A 41 -12.33 3.99 -17.10
CA SER A 41 -11.50 3.73 -15.94
C SER A 41 -12.32 3.40 -14.67
N VAL A 42 -13.44 4.10 -14.42
CA VAL A 42 -14.31 3.80 -13.27
C VAL A 42 -15.00 2.45 -13.46
N GLN A 43 -15.45 2.13 -14.67
CA GLN A 43 -16.05 0.83 -14.99
C GLN A 43 -15.05 -0.33 -14.79
N LEU A 44 -13.79 -0.13 -15.17
CA LEU A 44 -12.72 -1.10 -14.93
C LEU A 44 -12.55 -1.37 -13.44
N VAL A 45 -12.50 -0.32 -12.61
CA VAL A 45 -12.41 -0.47 -11.15
C VAL A 45 -13.63 -1.20 -10.59
N GLN A 46 -14.85 -0.87 -11.05
CA GLN A 46 -16.06 -1.61 -10.65
C GLN A 46 -15.94 -3.10 -10.95
N SER A 47 -15.46 -3.46 -12.15
CA SER A 47 -15.27 -4.87 -12.53
C SER A 47 -14.32 -5.62 -11.57
N TRP A 48 -13.26 -4.95 -11.09
CA TRP A 48 -12.33 -5.54 -10.14
C TRP A 48 -12.96 -5.78 -8.76
N TYR A 49 -13.82 -4.86 -8.28
CA TYR A 49 -14.55 -5.05 -7.03
C TYR A 49 -15.57 -6.18 -7.14
N VAL A 50 -16.32 -6.24 -8.25
CA VAL A 50 -17.27 -7.34 -8.51
C VAL A 50 -16.54 -8.68 -8.52
N GLN A 51 -15.45 -8.81 -9.27
CA GLN A 51 -14.69 -10.06 -9.32
C GLN A 51 -14.14 -10.45 -7.94
N SER A 52 -13.66 -9.47 -7.16
CA SER A 52 -13.12 -9.74 -5.83
C SER A 52 -14.20 -10.17 -4.84
N LEU A 53 -15.41 -9.63 -4.97
CA LEU A 53 -16.55 -10.06 -4.18
C LEU A 53 -16.89 -11.52 -4.49
N LEU A 54 -16.99 -11.88 -5.79
CA LEU A 54 -17.26 -13.25 -6.21
C LEU A 54 -16.20 -14.23 -5.71
N ASP A 55 -14.92 -13.87 -5.81
CA ASP A 55 -13.81 -14.69 -5.32
C ASP A 55 -13.91 -14.97 -3.81
N ILE A 56 -14.30 -13.98 -3.00
CA ILE A 56 -14.47 -14.17 -1.55
C ILE A 56 -15.74 -14.94 -1.22
N MET A 57 -16.82 -14.74 -1.98
CA MET A 57 -18.09 -15.43 -1.75
C MET A 57 -17.97 -16.95 -1.89
N GLU A 58 -16.99 -17.48 -2.65
CA GLU A 58 -16.68 -18.93 -2.69
C GLU A 58 -16.40 -19.52 -1.29
N PHE A 59 -15.95 -18.67 -0.35
CA PHE A 59 -15.55 -19.06 1.00
C PHE A 59 -16.62 -18.77 2.08
N HIS A 60 -17.76 -18.18 1.72
CA HIS A 60 -18.76 -17.73 2.70
C HIS A 60 -19.30 -18.89 3.55
N ASP A 61 -19.69 -19.99 2.89
CA ASP A 61 -20.29 -21.17 3.53
C ASP A 61 -19.25 -22.26 3.89
N ARG A 62 -17.95 -21.99 3.71
CA ARG A 62 -16.88 -22.98 3.96
C ARG A 62 -16.55 -23.08 5.43
N ASP A 63 -16.51 -24.29 5.98
CA ASP A 63 -16.18 -24.53 7.39
C ASP A 63 -14.74 -24.06 7.73
N PRO A 64 -14.54 -23.26 8.79
CA PRO A 64 -13.21 -22.90 9.30
C PRO A 64 -12.33 -24.10 9.70
N GLU A 65 -12.88 -25.30 9.87
CA GLU A 65 -12.15 -26.52 10.17
C GLU A 65 -11.65 -27.25 8.91
N ASP A 66 -12.05 -26.82 7.70
CA ASP A 66 -11.63 -27.43 6.43
C ASP A 66 -10.13 -27.18 6.14
N GLN A 67 -9.33 -28.22 6.34
CA GLN A 67 -7.87 -28.20 6.13
C GLN A 67 -7.47 -27.93 4.67
N ALA A 68 -8.34 -28.19 3.68
CA ALA A 68 -8.07 -27.86 2.28
C ALA A 68 -8.20 -26.35 1.99
N THR A 69 -9.02 -25.65 2.78
CA THR A 69 -9.28 -24.21 2.63
C THR A 69 -8.19 -23.36 3.28
N LEU A 70 -7.68 -23.79 4.44
CA LEU A 70 -6.62 -23.10 5.21
C LEU A 70 -5.20 -23.62 4.90
N GLY A 71 -5.06 -24.79 4.30
CA GLY A 71 -3.78 -25.45 4.05
C GLY A 71 -3.33 -26.31 5.23
N GLN A 72 -2.59 -27.40 4.94
CA GLN A 72 -1.95 -28.19 6.00
C GLN A 72 -0.71 -27.45 6.51
N ALA A 73 -0.69 -27.12 7.80
CA ALA A 73 0.56 -27.11 8.55
C ALA A 73 1.06 -28.56 8.60
N ALA A 74 1.79 -29.00 7.58
CA ALA A 74 2.44 -30.30 7.62
C ALA A 74 3.26 -30.36 8.92
N LEU A 75 2.96 -31.34 9.75
CA LEU A 75 3.73 -31.69 10.94
C LEU A 75 5.20 -31.79 10.52
N VAL A 76 6.01 -30.78 10.83
CA VAL A 76 7.47 -30.93 10.78
C VAL A 76 7.81 -31.84 11.97
N SER A 77 7.81 -33.15 11.71
CA SER A 77 8.45 -34.11 12.60
C SER A 77 9.94 -33.77 12.65
N PRO A 78 10.57 -33.65 13.84
CA PRO A 78 12.00 -33.36 13.94
C PRO A 78 12.76 -34.67 13.72
N ARG A 79 12.81 -35.16 12.48
CA ARG A 79 13.76 -36.21 12.08
C ARG A 79 13.84 -36.33 10.56
N VAL A 80 15.06 -36.06 10.09
CA VAL A 80 15.63 -36.35 8.76
C VAL A 80 15.11 -35.47 7.62
N SER A 81 15.88 -34.42 7.35
CA SER A 81 15.87 -33.65 6.10
C SER A 81 15.99 -34.58 4.89
N PRO A 82 15.17 -34.46 3.83
CA PRO A 82 15.52 -35.05 2.55
C PRO A 82 16.72 -34.27 1.99
N LYS A 83 17.87 -34.93 1.90
CA LYS A 83 19.07 -34.37 1.24
C LYS A 83 18.69 -33.93 -0.17
N CYS A 84 18.80 -32.63 -0.45
CA CYS A 84 18.82 -32.16 -1.83
C CYS A 84 20.04 -32.78 -2.53
N PRO A 85 19.89 -33.31 -3.76
CA PRO A 85 21.04 -33.82 -4.50
C PRO A 85 21.90 -32.62 -4.94
N HIS A 86 23.04 -32.43 -4.27
CA HIS A 86 24.09 -31.55 -4.79
C HIS A 86 24.85 -32.28 -5.92
N PRO A 87 25.29 -31.59 -6.97
CA PRO A 87 26.39 -32.09 -7.79
C PRO A 87 27.66 -32.17 -6.91
N PRO A 88 28.51 -33.20 -7.07
CA PRO A 88 29.70 -33.35 -6.24
C PRO A 88 30.69 -32.22 -6.55
N GLY A 89 30.91 -31.30 -5.60
CA GLY A 89 32.01 -30.33 -5.71
C GLY A 89 31.92 -29.00 -4.95
N ALA A 90 30.81 -28.59 -4.35
CA ALA A 90 30.71 -27.26 -3.72
C ALA A 90 30.76 -27.33 -2.17
N THR A 91 31.96 -27.18 -1.60
CA THR A 91 32.16 -26.87 -0.18
C THR A 91 32.30 -25.36 0.00
N GLY A 92 31.26 -24.67 0.49
CA GLY A 92 31.33 -23.25 0.80
C GLY A 92 30.17 -22.76 1.67
N LEU A 93 30.49 -22.33 2.90
CA LEU A 93 29.58 -21.62 3.80
C LEU A 93 29.34 -20.20 3.26
N CYS A 94 28.09 -19.79 3.06
CA CYS A 94 27.76 -18.41 2.69
C CYS A 94 27.58 -17.53 3.95
N SER A 95 28.66 -16.86 4.34
CA SER A 95 28.65 -15.65 5.15
C SER A 95 28.76 -14.42 4.24
N GLY A 96 27.96 -13.37 4.47
CA GLY A 96 28.30 -12.02 3.99
C GLY A 96 27.18 -11.21 3.32
N PHE A 97 26.86 -10.07 3.93
CA PHE A 97 26.17 -8.92 3.33
C PHE A 97 27.06 -8.24 2.27
N SER A 98 26.49 -7.82 1.14
CA SER A 98 27.06 -6.74 0.33
C SER A 98 26.01 -6.03 -0.54
N GLN A 99 26.21 -4.71 -0.65
CA GLN A 99 25.41 -3.73 -1.39
C GLN A 99 25.61 -3.90 -2.91
N HIS A 100 24.56 -3.74 -3.72
CA HIS A 100 24.62 -2.90 -4.94
C HIS A 100 23.29 -2.71 -5.68
N ARG A 101 23.06 -1.42 -6.02
CA ARG A 101 22.58 -0.85 -7.29
C ARG A 101 21.10 -1.06 -7.71
N GLN A 102 20.33 0.01 -7.55
CA GLN A 102 18.97 0.20 -8.07
C GLN A 102 18.96 0.34 -9.60
N LEU A 103 18.03 -0.38 -10.25
CA LEU A 103 17.54 -0.09 -11.60
C LEU A 103 16.17 0.62 -11.48
N PRO A 104 15.78 1.49 -12.43
CA PRO A 104 14.54 2.24 -12.35
C PRO A 104 13.36 1.46 -12.96
N GLY A 105 12.24 1.43 -12.23
CA GLY A 105 10.96 0.86 -12.69
C GLY A 105 10.45 -0.26 -11.78
N ASN A 106 9.24 -0.06 -11.22
CA ASN A 106 8.50 -0.89 -10.26
C ASN A 106 8.91 -0.84 -8.77
N PRO A 107 8.14 -0.17 -7.89
CA PRO A 107 8.15 -0.44 -6.46
C PRO A 107 7.15 -1.56 -6.13
N GLY A 108 7.27 -2.70 -6.81
CA GLY A 108 6.66 -3.96 -6.38
C GLY A 108 7.61 -4.63 -5.41
N LEU A 109 7.51 -4.32 -4.11
CA LEU A 109 8.17 -5.08 -3.06
C LEU A 109 7.55 -6.48 -3.01
N ASP A 110 8.06 -7.36 -3.88
CA ASP A 110 7.94 -8.80 -3.74
C ASP A 110 8.74 -9.21 -2.50
N TRP A 111 8.05 -9.48 -1.39
CA TRP A 111 8.64 -10.18 -0.24
C TRP A 111 8.71 -11.70 -0.47
N GLY A 112 8.66 -12.15 -1.73
CA GLY A 112 9.13 -13.46 -2.13
C GLY A 112 10.57 -13.68 -1.68
N CYS A 113 10.83 -14.90 -1.22
CA CYS A 113 12.14 -15.41 -0.80
C CYS A 113 13.16 -15.30 -1.95
N ALA A 114 13.71 -14.11 -2.18
CA ALA A 114 14.59 -13.81 -3.32
C ALA A 114 16.05 -13.62 -2.91
N ARG A 115 16.51 -14.24 -1.81
CA ARG A 115 17.93 -14.23 -1.42
C ARG A 115 18.43 -15.56 -0.85
N THR A 116 18.15 -16.65 -1.54
CA THR A 116 19.04 -17.81 -1.63
C THR A 116 18.66 -18.57 -2.88
N GLY A 117 19.61 -18.89 -3.77
CA GLY A 117 19.39 -19.64 -5.00
C GLY A 117 18.93 -21.07 -4.74
N CYS A 118 17.67 -21.24 -4.31
CA CYS A 118 17.02 -22.53 -4.21
C CYS A 118 16.55 -22.93 -5.64
N PRO A 119 17.04 -24.05 -6.22
CA PRO A 119 16.70 -24.43 -7.60
C PRO A 119 15.26 -24.93 -7.78
N GLN A 120 14.48 -24.99 -6.69
CA GLN A 120 13.07 -25.34 -6.73
C GLN A 120 12.30 -24.28 -5.94
N ARG A 121 11.34 -23.63 -6.62
CA ARG A 121 10.31 -22.78 -6.02
C ARG A 121 9.76 -23.48 -4.76
N CYS A 122 10.18 -23.04 -3.58
CA CYS A 122 9.54 -23.41 -2.33
C CYS A 122 8.11 -22.85 -2.35
N ARG A 123 7.17 -23.60 -2.93
CA ARG A 123 5.74 -23.38 -2.74
C ARG A 123 5.41 -23.87 -1.33
N CYS A 124 5.43 -22.98 -0.36
CA CYS A 124 4.61 -23.18 0.83
C CYS A 124 3.16 -23.31 0.32
N PRO A 125 2.39 -24.35 0.68
CA PRO A 125 0.97 -24.39 0.36
C PRO A 125 0.27 -23.33 1.22
N LEU A 126 0.27 -22.07 0.75
CA LEU A 126 -0.67 -21.07 1.24
C LEU A 126 -2.07 -21.65 1.05
N GLY A 127 -2.90 -21.59 2.10
CA GLY A 127 -4.30 -22.01 2.02
C GLY A 127 -5.01 -21.36 0.83
N ARG A 128 -6.02 -22.04 0.27
CA ARG A 128 -6.81 -21.53 -0.87
C ARG A 128 -7.34 -20.12 -0.59
N PHE A 129 -7.74 -19.85 0.66
CA PHE A 129 -8.20 -18.53 1.08
C PHE A 129 -7.08 -17.46 1.02
N THR A 130 -5.90 -17.74 1.57
CA THR A 130 -4.77 -16.79 1.54
C THR A 130 -4.33 -16.48 0.12
N ASN A 131 -4.36 -17.47 -0.79
CA ASN A 131 -4.10 -17.24 -2.21
C ASN A 131 -5.15 -16.34 -2.87
N ALA A 132 -6.43 -16.51 -2.53
CA ALA A 132 -7.49 -15.63 -3.00
C ALA A 132 -7.27 -14.19 -2.51
N LEU A 133 -6.91 -14.00 -1.24
CA LEU A 133 -6.60 -12.67 -0.67
C LEU A 133 -5.41 -11.99 -1.36
N VAL A 134 -4.33 -12.73 -1.63
CA VAL A 134 -3.18 -12.22 -2.39
C VAL A 134 -3.59 -11.82 -3.80
N THR A 135 -4.43 -12.63 -4.45
CA THR A 135 -4.94 -12.35 -5.79
C THR A 135 -5.78 -11.06 -5.81
N ILE A 136 -6.67 -10.90 -4.84
CA ILE A 136 -7.48 -9.67 -4.68
C ILE A 136 -6.59 -8.46 -4.42
N ARG A 137 -5.61 -8.57 -3.51
CA ARG A 137 -4.65 -7.50 -3.24
C ARG A 137 -3.93 -7.05 -4.51
N ASN A 138 -3.47 -8.01 -5.31
CA ASN A 138 -2.72 -7.74 -6.53
C ASN A 138 -3.61 -7.11 -7.62
N ARG A 139 -4.82 -7.63 -7.81
CA ARG A 139 -5.84 -7.05 -8.71
C ARG A 139 -6.12 -5.59 -8.37
N HIS A 140 -6.14 -5.27 -7.08
CA HIS A 140 -6.46 -3.93 -6.61
C HIS A 140 -5.28 -2.96 -6.57
N ASN A 141 -4.07 -3.35 -6.98
CA ASN A 141 -2.88 -2.49 -6.86
C ASN A 141 -3.05 -1.15 -7.60
N ASP A 142 -3.62 -1.18 -8.79
CA ASP A 142 -3.74 0.00 -9.67
C ASP A 142 -5.06 0.77 -9.50
N VAL A 143 -5.88 0.44 -8.49
CA VAL A 143 -7.15 1.14 -8.24
C VAL A 143 -6.98 2.65 -8.06
N VAL A 144 -5.91 3.10 -7.39
CA VAL A 144 -5.66 4.54 -7.16
C VAL A 144 -5.36 5.27 -8.48
N PRO A 145 -4.34 4.88 -9.27
CA PRO A 145 -4.08 5.55 -10.55
C PRO A 145 -5.25 5.39 -11.54
N THR A 146 -5.92 4.24 -11.58
CA THR A 146 -7.08 4.05 -12.47
C THR A 146 -8.27 4.92 -12.07
N MET A 147 -8.59 5.04 -10.77
CA MET A 147 -9.66 5.97 -10.35
C MET A 147 -9.30 7.42 -10.64
N ALA A 148 -8.05 7.83 -10.42
CA ALA A 148 -7.58 9.16 -10.80
C ALA A 148 -7.76 9.42 -12.30
N GLN A 149 -7.40 8.45 -13.14
CA GLN A 149 -7.61 8.52 -14.58
C GLN A 149 -9.10 8.67 -14.94
N GLY A 150 -10.00 7.95 -14.26
CA GLY A 150 -11.44 8.07 -14.48
C GLY A 150 -12.01 9.45 -14.16
N VAL A 151 -11.41 10.18 -13.21
CA VAL A 151 -11.82 11.56 -12.94
C VAL A 151 -11.17 12.55 -13.92
N ILE A 152 -9.95 12.29 -14.39
CA ILE A 152 -9.33 13.06 -15.49
C ILE A 152 -10.19 12.95 -16.75
N GLU A 153 -10.59 11.73 -17.14
CA GLU A 153 -11.49 11.46 -18.27
C GLU A 153 -12.79 12.27 -18.18
N TYR A 154 -13.39 12.29 -16.98
CA TYR A 154 -14.59 13.08 -16.70
C TYR A 154 -14.33 14.59 -16.90
N LYS A 155 -13.25 15.11 -16.32
CA LYS A 155 -12.91 16.55 -16.36
C LYS A 155 -12.60 17.02 -17.78
N GLU A 156 -11.89 16.20 -18.56
CA GLU A 156 -11.58 16.51 -19.97
C GLU A 156 -12.83 16.50 -20.85
N THR A 157 -13.79 15.62 -20.55
CA THR A 157 -15.01 15.47 -21.37
C THR A 157 -16.07 16.52 -21.03
N TYR A 158 -16.27 16.84 -19.75
CA TYR A 158 -17.41 17.63 -19.28
C TYR A 158 -17.02 18.98 -18.66
N GLY A 159 -15.74 19.23 -18.45
CA GLY A 159 -15.24 20.45 -17.83
C GLY A 159 -15.32 20.44 -16.30
N ASP A 160 -15.14 21.62 -15.71
CA ASP A 160 -15.08 21.84 -14.27
C ASP A 160 -16.44 22.28 -13.73
N ASP A 161 -17.09 21.43 -12.93
CA ASP A 161 -18.36 21.73 -12.28
C ASP A 161 -18.20 21.68 -10.75
N PRO A 162 -18.39 22.80 -10.02
CA PRO A 162 -18.13 22.86 -8.58
C PRO A 162 -18.94 21.87 -7.75
N VAL A 163 -20.22 21.64 -8.11
CA VAL A 163 -21.11 20.73 -7.38
C VAL A 163 -20.63 19.29 -7.53
N SER A 164 -20.35 18.88 -8.77
CA SER A 164 -19.81 17.56 -9.07
C SER A 164 -18.45 17.35 -8.42
N ASN A 165 -17.57 18.36 -8.41
CA ASN A 165 -16.27 18.31 -7.75
C ASN A 165 -16.38 18.05 -6.24
N GLN A 166 -17.34 18.69 -5.57
CA GLN A 166 -17.58 18.44 -4.15
C GLN A 166 -18.07 17.01 -3.88
N ASN A 167 -18.97 16.49 -4.72
CA ASN A 167 -19.46 15.12 -4.62
C ASN A 167 -18.35 14.09 -4.89
N ILE A 168 -17.51 14.35 -5.89
CA ILE A 168 -16.35 13.51 -6.22
C ILE A 168 -15.33 13.53 -5.08
N GLN A 169 -15.04 14.71 -4.50
CA GLN A 169 -14.14 14.83 -3.35
C GLN A 169 -14.63 13.98 -2.16
N TYR A 170 -15.89 14.17 -1.76
CA TYR A 170 -16.50 13.42 -0.66
C TYR A 170 -16.47 11.91 -0.90
N PHE A 171 -16.77 11.48 -2.13
CA PHE A 171 -16.68 10.08 -2.51
C PHE A 171 -15.25 9.54 -2.42
N LEU A 172 -14.26 10.24 -2.99
CA LEU A 172 -12.88 9.76 -3.05
C LEU A 172 -12.25 9.63 -1.65
N ASP A 173 -12.55 10.55 -0.73
CA ASP A 173 -12.10 10.47 0.67
C ASP A 173 -12.57 9.15 1.31
N ARG A 174 -13.87 8.83 1.18
CA ARG A 174 -14.46 7.61 1.73
C ARG A 174 -13.96 6.36 1.03
N PHE A 175 -13.90 6.40 -0.30
CA PHE A 175 -13.44 5.31 -1.14
C PHE A 175 -12.01 4.89 -0.79
N TYR A 176 -11.08 5.86 -0.70
CA TYR A 176 -9.69 5.56 -0.40
C TYR A 176 -9.46 5.13 1.05
N LEU A 177 -10.18 5.71 2.03
CA LEU A 177 -10.13 5.22 3.41
C LEU A 177 -10.65 3.79 3.53
N SER A 178 -11.77 3.48 2.88
CA SER A 178 -12.33 2.13 2.86
C SER A 178 -11.35 1.13 2.25
N ARG A 179 -10.70 1.49 1.13
CA ARG A 179 -9.67 0.67 0.49
C ARG A 179 -8.43 0.47 1.37
N ILE A 180 -7.95 1.51 2.06
CA ILE A 180 -6.83 1.39 3.01
C ILE A 180 -7.18 0.38 4.09
N SER A 181 -8.42 0.43 4.61
CA SER A 181 -8.91 -0.50 5.61
C SER A 181 -8.98 -1.95 5.11
N ILE A 182 -9.45 -2.18 3.88
CA ILE A 182 -9.45 -3.52 3.26
C ILE A 182 -8.02 -4.06 3.08
N ARG A 183 -7.11 -3.24 2.54
CA ARG A 183 -5.69 -3.65 2.39
C ARG A 183 -5.04 -3.95 3.74
N MET A 184 -5.39 -3.21 4.78
CA MET A 184 -4.91 -3.47 6.14
C MET A 184 -5.34 -4.86 6.62
N LEU A 185 -6.62 -5.19 6.51
CA LEU A 185 -7.16 -6.50 6.88
C LEU A 185 -6.50 -7.66 6.10
N ILE A 186 -6.38 -7.51 4.77
CA ILE A 186 -5.76 -8.52 3.91
C ILE A 186 -4.29 -8.74 4.27
N ASN A 187 -3.55 -7.65 4.50
CA ASN A 187 -2.13 -7.72 4.84
C ASN A 187 -1.90 -8.33 6.22
N GLN A 188 -2.73 -8.02 7.21
CA GLN A 188 -2.64 -8.59 8.55
C GLN A 188 -2.84 -10.12 8.55
N HIS A 189 -3.78 -10.62 7.75
CA HIS A 189 -3.97 -12.07 7.60
C HIS A 189 -2.82 -12.72 6.82
N SER A 190 -2.34 -12.08 5.75
CA SER A 190 -1.32 -12.65 4.86
C SER A 190 0.09 -12.69 5.49
N LEU A 191 0.40 -11.76 6.38
CA LEU A 191 1.72 -11.65 7.04
C LEU A 191 1.78 -12.42 8.39
N GLY A 192 0.66 -12.99 8.82
CA GLY A 192 0.53 -13.65 10.11
C GLY A 192 0.33 -12.66 11.25
N SER A 193 -0.37 -13.11 12.30
CA SER A 193 -0.89 -12.33 13.43
C SER A 193 0.16 -11.76 14.40
N GLY A 194 1.42 -11.62 13.97
CA GLY A 194 2.43 -10.94 14.75
C GLY A 194 2.11 -9.45 14.83
N LEU A 195 2.06 -8.89 16.05
CA LEU A 195 2.15 -7.44 16.20
C LEU A 195 3.39 -6.96 15.42
N PRO A 196 3.30 -5.87 14.63
CA PRO A 196 4.50 -5.26 14.09
C PRO A 196 5.43 -4.93 15.27
N PRO A 197 6.72 -5.29 15.21
CA PRO A 197 7.65 -4.93 16.27
C PRO A 197 7.63 -3.39 16.43
N PRO A 198 7.84 -2.87 17.66
CA PRO A 198 7.90 -1.44 17.90
C PRO A 198 8.88 -0.79 16.91
N MET A 199 8.39 0.17 16.14
CA MET A 199 9.21 0.82 15.12
C MET A 199 10.03 1.92 15.79
N PRO A 200 11.37 1.89 15.72
CA PRO A 200 12.19 3.01 16.20
C PRO A 200 12.11 4.15 15.19
N LEU A 201 11.71 5.32 15.66
CA LEU A 201 11.85 6.60 14.96
C LEU A 201 13.13 7.25 15.48
N SER A 202 14.12 7.43 14.61
CA SER A 202 15.33 8.17 14.97
C SER A 202 14.97 9.63 15.28
N PRO A 203 15.18 10.13 16.51
CA PRO A 203 14.95 11.53 16.79
C PRO A 203 16.05 12.36 16.13
N PRO A 204 15.71 13.44 15.42
CA PRO A 204 16.68 14.48 15.13
C PRO A 204 16.84 15.31 16.40
N ALA A 205 17.92 15.04 17.13
CA ALA A 205 18.49 15.88 18.19
C ALA A 205 17.47 16.43 19.22
N SER A 206 17.07 15.60 20.18
CA SER A 206 16.64 16.10 21.49
C SER A 206 17.29 15.25 22.59
N ASN A 207 17.59 15.86 23.74
CA ASN A 207 18.51 15.43 24.79
C ASN A 207 18.10 14.16 25.60
N SER A 208 17.39 13.21 24.99
CA SER A 208 17.12 11.89 25.57
C SER A 208 17.68 10.82 24.63
N GLU A 209 18.68 10.06 25.08
CA GLU A 209 19.35 8.99 24.30
C GLU A 209 18.43 7.82 23.91
N GLN A 210 17.15 7.84 24.29
CA GLN A 210 16.21 6.78 23.97
C GLN A 210 15.49 7.05 22.64
N PRO A 211 15.53 6.08 21.69
CA PRO A 211 14.81 6.20 20.43
C PRO A 211 13.29 6.22 20.70
N VAL A 212 12.57 7.13 20.03
CA VAL A 212 11.11 7.17 20.10
C VAL A 212 10.56 5.92 19.42
N SER A 213 9.70 5.16 20.10
CA SER A 213 9.11 3.95 19.53
C SER A 213 7.60 3.95 19.66
N ILE A 214 6.92 3.52 18.60
CA ILE A 214 5.46 3.42 18.52
C ILE A 214 5.03 2.06 17.96
N VAL A 215 3.82 1.65 18.35
CA VAL A 215 3.10 0.56 17.68
C VAL A 215 2.35 1.16 16.49
N TYR A 216 2.83 0.91 15.28
CA TYR A 216 2.23 1.46 14.06
C TYR A 216 2.53 0.56 12.86
N VAL A 217 1.82 0.76 11.75
CA VAL A 217 2.07 0.07 10.48
C VAL A 217 3.18 0.80 9.72
N PRO A 218 4.41 0.26 9.61
CA PRO A 218 5.54 1.03 9.09
C PRO A 218 5.36 1.51 7.64
N SER A 219 4.69 0.71 6.81
CA SER A 219 4.42 1.06 5.42
C SER A 219 3.48 2.27 5.26
N HIS A 220 2.51 2.46 6.16
CA HIS A 220 1.63 3.63 6.14
C HIS A 220 2.42 4.91 6.47
N LEU A 221 3.25 4.84 7.52
CA LEU A 221 4.09 5.98 7.89
C LEU A 221 5.10 6.30 6.79
N TYR A 222 5.76 5.28 6.23
CA TYR A 222 6.69 5.46 5.13
C TYR A 222 6.01 6.14 3.93
N HIS A 223 4.81 5.71 3.54
CA HIS A 223 4.07 6.34 2.45
C HIS A 223 3.77 7.82 2.73
N MET A 224 3.26 8.16 3.92
CA MET A 224 3.00 9.55 4.29
C MET A 224 4.27 10.41 4.22
N LEU A 225 5.36 9.92 4.83
CA LEU A 225 6.63 10.65 4.84
C LEU A 225 7.24 10.75 3.46
N PHE A 226 7.18 9.69 2.65
CA PHE A 226 7.71 9.66 1.29
C PHE A 226 7.02 10.69 0.40
N GLU A 227 5.69 10.77 0.43
CA GLU A 227 4.94 11.77 -0.34
C GLU A 227 5.24 13.20 0.13
N LEU A 228 5.31 13.44 1.45
CA LEU A 228 5.70 14.75 2.00
C LEU A 228 7.12 15.14 1.60
N PHE A 229 8.07 14.20 1.64
CA PHE A 229 9.44 14.45 1.21
C PHE A 229 9.52 14.78 -0.28
N LYS A 230 8.81 14.08 -1.17
CA LYS A 230 8.76 14.44 -2.59
C LYS A 230 8.29 15.88 -2.78
N ASN A 231 7.22 16.28 -2.10
CA ASN A 231 6.68 17.64 -2.18
C ASN A 231 7.68 18.68 -1.67
N ALA A 232 8.27 18.44 -0.49
CA ALA A 232 9.25 19.32 0.12
C ALA A 232 10.53 19.47 -0.72
N MET A 233 11.03 18.35 -1.28
CA MET A 233 12.21 18.33 -2.15
C MET A 233 11.93 19.08 -3.45
N ARG A 234 10.80 18.80 -4.11
CA ARG A 234 10.39 19.50 -5.34
C ARG A 234 10.34 21.02 -5.11
N ALA A 235 9.62 21.47 -4.09
CA ALA A 235 9.50 22.89 -3.78
C ALA A 235 10.85 23.54 -3.45
N THR A 236 11.73 22.84 -2.73
CA THR A 236 13.08 23.33 -2.40
C THR A 236 13.95 23.47 -3.65
N VAL A 237 13.93 22.49 -4.56
CA VAL A 237 14.71 22.52 -5.80
C VAL A 237 14.21 23.62 -6.75
N GLU A 238 12.91 23.67 -7.02
CA GLU A 238 12.30 24.66 -7.93
C GLU A 238 12.46 26.11 -7.44
N SER A 239 12.49 26.32 -6.12
CA SER A 239 12.70 27.67 -5.55
C SER A 239 14.17 28.11 -5.50
N HIS A 240 15.11 27.19 -5.74
CA HIS A 240 16.55 27.42 -5.61
C HIS A 240 17.31 27.05 -6.89
N GLU A 241 16.68 27.14 -8.06
CA GLU A 241 17.27 26.75 -9.36
C GLU A 241 18.65 27.39 -9.62
N ASN A 242 18.84 28.64 -9.19
CA ASN A 242 20.09 29.39 -9.38
C ASN A 242 21.06 29.30 -8.18
N SER A 243 20.72 28.55 -7.13
CA SER A 243 21.57 28.39 -5.95
C SER A 243 22.43 27.14 -6.07
N PRO A 244 23.76 27.24 -5.87
CA PRO A 244 24.64 26.06 -5.87
C PRO A 244 24.48 25.17 -4.63
N ARG A 245 23.68 25.60 -3.64
CA ARG A 245 23.40 24.86 -2.41
C ARG A 245 21.91 24.88 -2.09
N LEU A 246 21.38 23.70 -1.78
CA LEU A 246 20.00 23.53 -1.37
C LEU A 246 19.90 23.51 0.17
N PRO A 247 18.91 24.19 0.77
CA PRO A 247 18.68 24.11 2.20
C PRO A 247 18.18 22.71 2.59
N ALA A 248 18.69 22.18 3.70
CA ALA A 248 18.25 20.89 4.22
C ALA A 248 16.81 20.95 4.73
N ILE A 249 16.02 19.92 4.42
CA ILE A 249 14.70 19.69 5.00
C ILE A 249 14.90 19.22 6.44
N LYS A 250 14.29 19.93 7.40
CA LYS A 250 14.41 19.64 8.83
C LYS A 250 13.17 18.90 9.30
N VAL A 251 13.35 17.68 9.78
CA VAL A 251 12.30 16.91 10.45
C VAL A 251 12.45 17.07 11.96
N MET A 252 11.33 17.10 12.68
CA MET A 252 11.27 17.04 14.13
C MET A 252 10.27 15.95 14.52
N VAL A 253 10.63 15.11 15.47
CA VAL A 253 9.77 14.05 16.01
C VAL A 253 9.64 14.30 17.50
N ALA A 254 8.40 14.46 17.97
CA ALA A 254 8.09 14.70 19.37
C ALA A 254 7.00 13.74 19.83
N LEU A 255 7.22 13.06 20.97
CA LEU A 255 6.26 12.18 21.62
C LEU A 255 5.69 12.89 22.85
N GLY A 256 4.39 13.17 22.83
CA GLY A 256 3.62 13.65 23.98
C GLY A 256 3.01 12.50 24.78
N GLN A 257 2.10 12.82 25.70
CA GLN A 257 1.37 11.81 26.47
C GLN A 257 0.33 11.06 25.61
N GLU A 258 -0.30 11.76 24.67
CA GLU A 258 -1.37 11.23 23.81
C GLU A 258 -0.97 11.21 22.33
N ASP A 259 -0.14 12.16 21.90
CA ASP A 259 0.18 12.38 20.49
C ASP A 259 1.63 12.09 20.15
N LEU A 260 1.85 11.52 18.96
CA LEU A 260 3.14 11.58 18.26
C LEU A 260 3.06 12.64 17.15
N SER A 261 3.92 13.65 17.22
CA SER A 261 4.01 14.71 16.21
C SER A 261 5.27 14.56 15.36
N ILE A 262 5.10 14.50 14.04
CA ILE A 262 6.20 14.57 13.06
C ILE A 262 6.03 15.84 12.24
N ARG A 263 6.97 16.79 12.41
CA ARG A 263 6.96 18.07 11.70
C ARG A 263 8.08 18.11 10.67
N MET A 264 7.72 18.24 9.40
CA MET A 264 8.65 18.47 8.29
C MET A 264 8.69 19.95 7.95
N ASN A 265 9.88 20.55 7.93
CA ASN A 265 10.08 21.95 7.55
C ASN A 265 11.04 22.03 6.36
N ASP A 266 10.54 22.53 5.24
CA ASP A 266 11.32 22.88 4.06
C ASP A 266 11.52 24.40 3.93
N ARG A 267 12.25 24.81 2.89
CA ARG A 267 12.42 26.23 2.52
C ARG A 267 12.00 26.48 1.06
N GLY A 268 10.94 25.84 0.60
CA GLY A 268 10.43 25.88 -0.77
C GLY A 268 9.47 27.05 -1.09
N MET A 269 9.71 28.25 -0.55
CA MET A 269 8.87 29.46 -0.65
C MET A 269 7.44 29.40 -0.06
N GLY A 270 6.95 28.22 0.30
CA GLY A 270 5.64 28.04 0.91
C GLY A 270 4.46 28.21 -0.05
N VAL A 271 3.25 28.20 0.50
CA VAL A 271 1.99 28.25 -0.27
C VAL A 271 1.09 29.37 0.29
N PRO A 272 0.51 30.24 -0.56
CA PRO A 272 -0.45 31.24 -0.11
C PRO A 272 -1.64 30.61 0.61
N LEU A 273 -2.10 31.21 1.71
CA LEU A 273 -3.18 30.67 2.56
C LEU A 273 -4.44 30.28 1.76
N ARG A 274 -4.84 31.11 0.78
CA ARG A 274 -6.00 30.87 -0.12
C ARG A 274 -5.91 29.58 -0.96
N LYS A 275 -4.73 28.96 -1.05
CA LYS A 275 -4.49 27.72 -1.81
C LYS A 275 -4.35 26.50 -0.92
N ILE A 276 -4.25 26.65 0.41
CA ILE A 276 -3.97 25.55 1.33
C ILE A 276 -5.05 24.47 1.28
N GLU A 277 -6.33 24.86 1.35
CA GLU A 277 -7.44 23.89 1.27
C GLU A 277 -7.46 23.14 -0.07
N ARG A 278 -7.03 23.80 -1.16
CA ARG A 278 -7.00 23.19 -2.50
C ARG A 278 -5.94 22.11 -2.62
N LEU A 279 -4.89 22.11 -1.79
CA LEU A 279 -3.84 21.07 -1.84
C LEU A 279 -4.37 19.66 -1.51
N PHE A 280 -5.49 19.58 -0.79
CA PHE A 280 -6.15 18.33 -0.46
C PHE A 280 -7.25 17.95 -1.47
N SER A 281 -7.50 18.79 -2.48
CA SER A 281 -8.49 18.50 -3.51
C SER A 281 -7.91 17.57 -4.56
N TYR A 282 -8.59 16.45 -4.83
CA TYR A 282 -8.19 15.52 -5.89
C TYR A 282 -8.20 16.17 -7.28
N MET A 283 -9.00 17.21 -7.47
CA MET A 283 -9.18 17.92 -8.76
C MET A 283 -8.18 19.05 -8.99
N TYR A 284 -7.31 19.31 -8.01
CA TYR A 284 -6.31 20.37 -8.05
C TYR A 284 -4.90 19.80 -7.99
N SER A 285 -4.06 20.20 -8.93
CA SER A 285 -2.64 19.88 -8.94
C SER A 285 -1.83 21.05 -9.48
N THR A 286 -0.60 21.21 -8.98
CA THR A 286 0.41 22.13 -9.51
C THR A 286 1.47 21.41 -10.35
N ALA A 287 1.35 20.08 -10.52
CA ALA A 287 2.19 19.33 -11.44
C ALA A 287 1.80 19.65 -12.90
N PRO A 288 2.77 19.82 -13.80
CA PRO A 288 2.49 20.00 -15.22
C PRO A 288 1.80 18.74 -15.77
N THR A 289 0.79 18.92 -16.62
CA THR A 289 0.17 17.81 -17.34
C THR A 289 1.22 17.14 -18.23
N PRO A 290 1.40 15.81 -18.18
CA PRO A 290 2.36 15.13 -19.06
C PRO A 290 1.99 15.40 -20.52
N GLN A 291 2.89 16.05 -21.28
CA GLN A 291 2.67 16.24 -22.71
C GLN A 291 2.93 14.91 -23.42
N LEU A 292 1.86 14.31 -23.96
CA LEU A 292 1.92 13.08 -24.75
C LEU A 292 2.60 13.39 -26.11
N GLY A 293 3.93 13.48 -26.13
CA GLY A 293 4.68 13.80 -27.35
C GLY A 293 6.18 14.08 -27.19
N SER A 294 6.68 14.33 -25.97
CA SER A 294 8.12 14.43 -25.71
C SER A 294 8.49 13.35 -24.69
N GLY A 295 9.46 12.49 -25.03
CA GLY A 295 9.87 11.31 -24.26
C GLY A 295 10.51 11.57 -22.89
N GLY A 296 10.11 12.63 -22.19
CA GLY A 296 10.40 12.84 -20.78
C GLY A 296 9.33 12.19 -19.92
N ALA A 297 9.74 11.29 -19.02
CA ALA A 297 8.85 10.79 -17.98
C ALA A 297 8.32 11.97 -17.14
N PRO A 298 7.02 12.01 -16.82
CA PRO A 298 6.49 12.98 -15.87
C PRO A 298 7.08 12.69 -14.48
N LEU A 299 7.64 13.73 -13.86
CA LEU A 299 8.21 13.71 -12.50
C LEU A 299 7.13 13.59 -11.42
#